data_AF-H1SIU7-F1
#
_entry.id   AF-H1SIU7-F1
#
_cell.length_a   1.000
_cell.length_b   1.000
_cell.length_c   1.000
_cell.angle_alpha   90.00
_cell.angle_beta   90.00
_cell.angle_gamma   90.00
#
_symmetry.space_group_name_H-M   'P 1'
#
loop_
_entity.id
_entity.type
_entity.pdbx_description
1 polymer ?
#
loop_
_entity_poly.entity_id
_entity_poly.type
_entity_poly.pdbx_seq_one_letter_code
_entity_poly.pdbx_strand_id
1 'polypeptide(L)'
;GEFLMGSDHQLAQANERPAHKVRVHGFWMDRRHVTNAQFATFVRATGYVTTAERKPEWETLRVQLPPGTPRPPDSAMVAGGMVFVGTNRPVPLQDYS
;
A
#
# COMPACT_ATOMS: atom_id res chain seq x y z
N GLY A 1 13.40 19.07 11.49
CA GLY A 1 12.86 20.40 11.85
C GLY A 1 11.39 20.27 12.20
N GLU A 2 10.67 21.39 12.24
CA GLU A 2 9.21 21.41 12.40
C GLU A 2 8.53 21.87 11.11
N PHE A 3 7.36 21.30 10.80
CA PHE A 3 6.53 21.67 9.66
C PHE A 3 5.05 21.40 9.97
N LEU A 4 4.15 21.88 9.11
CA LEU A 4 2.72 21.52 9.18
C LEU A 4 2.46 20.28 8.31
N MET A 5 1.97 19.21 8.94
CA MET A 5 1.55 17.97 8.28
C MET A 5 0.03 17.95 8.11
N GLY A 6 -0.44 17.42 6.98
CA GLY A 6 -1.86 17.50 6.59
C GLY A 6 -2.21 18.80 5.88
N SER A 7 -3.50 19.07 5.69
CA SER A 7 -4.01 20.24 4.98
C SER A 7 -5.37 20.67 5.52
N ASP A 8 -5.59 21.99 5.66
CA ASP A 8 -6.91 22.58 5.96
C ASP A 8 -7.61 23.14 4.70
N HIS A 9 -7.01 22.96 3.52
CA HIS A 9 -7.57 23.44 2.26
C HIS A 9 -8.95 22.82 1.98
N GLN A 10 -9.85 23.55 1.33
CA GLN A 10 -11.23 23.10 1.08
C GLN A 10 -11.33 21.77 0.31
N LEU A 11 -10.36 21.50 -0.57
CA LEU A 11 -10.27 20.25 -1.34
C LEU A 11 -9.63 19.08 -0.58
N ALA A 12 -9.10 19.29 0.62
CA ALA A 12 -8.49 18.23 1.41
C ALA A 12 -9.54 17.24 1.90
N GLN A 13 -9.23 15.95 1.79
CA GLN A 13 -10.09 14.88 2.29
C GLN A 13 -10.13 14.87 3.83
N ALA A 14 -11.13 14.23 4.41
CA ALA A 14 -11.28 14.19 5.87
C ALA A 14 -10.07 13.56 6.58
N ASN A 15 -9.44 12.55 5.97
CA ASN A 15 -8.24 11.88 6.48
C ASN A 15 -6.94 12.68 6.28
N GLU A 16 -6.96 13.75 5.50
CA GLU A 16 -5.82 14.66 5.30
C GLU A 16 -5.85 15.86 6.27
N ARG A 17 -6.96 16.03 7.01
CA ARG A 17 -7.23 17.13 7.94
C ARG A 17 -7.10 16.69 9.42
N PRO A 18 -6.92 17.63 10.35
CA PRO A 18 -6.50 19.02 10.12
C PRO A 18 -4.99 19.12 9.92
N ALA A 19 -4.54 20.26 9.38
CA ALA A 19 -3.12 20.58 9.40
C ALA A 19 -2.63 20.77 10.85
N HIS A 20 -1.51 20.15 11.21
CA HIS A 20 -0.97 20.22 12.57
C HIS A 20 0.56 20.21 12.56
N LYS A 21 1.18 20.78 13.62
CA LYS A 21 2.64 20.87 13.73
C LYS A 21 3.23 19.50 14.05
N VAL A 22 4.24 19.10 13.27
CA VAL A 22 5.01 17.86 13.46
C VAL A 22 6.49 18.20 13.51
N ARG A 23 7.21 17.58 14.46
CA ARG A 23 8.66 17.65 14.58
C ARG A 23 9.29 16.35 14.12
N VAL A 24 10.29 16.45 13.23
CA VAL A 24 11.07 15.30 12.73
C VAL A 24 12.55 15.55 12.96
N HIS A 25 13.28 14.52 13.39
CA HIS A 25 14.75 14.56 13.51
C HIS A 25 15.43 14.56 12.14
N GLY A 26 16.75 14.74 12.10
CA GLY A 26 17.51 14.59 10.86
C GLY A 26 17.51 13.13 10.40
N PHE A 27 17.28 12.90 9.10
CA PHE A 27 17.26 11.57 8.50
C PHE A 27 17.67 11.64 7.02
N TRP A 28 18.02 10.49 6.45
CA TRP A 28 18.33 10.36 5.02
C TRP A 28 17.09 9.94 4.25
N MET A 29 16.94 10.48 3.04
CA MET A 29 15.90 10.10 2.10
C MET A 29 16.52 9.95 0.70
N ASP A 30 16.13 8.90 -0.01
CA ASP A 30 16.56 8.71 -1.39
C ASP A 30 15.99 9.81 -2.29
N ARG A 31 16.82 10.31 -3.21
CA ARG A 31 16.42 11.37 -4.16
C ARG A 31 15.48 10.89 -5.26
N ARG A 32 15.34 9.57 -5.42
CA ARG A 32 14.61 8.88 -6.49
C ARG A 32 13.97 7.63 -5.92
N HIS A 33 12.86 7.19 -6.50
CA HIS A 33 12.27 5.89 -6.16
C HIS A 33 13.22 4.75 -6.48
N VAL A 34 13.03 3.62 -5.77
CA VAL A 34 13.69 2.37 -6.11
C VAL A 34 13.25 1.93 -7.50
N THR A 35 14.23 1.73 -8.38
CA THR A 35 13.99 1.28 -9.76
C THR A 35 13.90 -0.24 -9.84
N ASN A 36 13.28 -0.75 -10.91
CA ASN A 36 13.25 -2.18 -11.21
C ASN A 36 14.64 -2.81 -11.22
N ALA A 37 15.66 -2.11 -11.76
CA ALA A 37 17.03 -2.61 -11.80
C ALA A 37 17.66 -2.75 -10.40
N GLN A 38 17.39 -1.79 -9.51
CA GLN A 38 17.86 -1.83 -8.12
C GLN A 38 17.15 -2.95 -7.34
N PHE A 39 15.82 -3.05 -7.46
CA PHE A 39 15.05 -4.10 -6.78
C PHE A 39 15.44 -5.50 -7.28
N ALA A 40 15.66 -5.67 -8.60
CA ALA A 40 16.14 -6.94 -9.16
C ALA A 40 17.52 -7.33 -8.63
N THR A 41 18.41 -6.36 -8.37
CA THR A 41 19.72 -6.61 -7.76
C THR A 41 19.56 -7.12 -6.32
N PHE A 42 18.66 -6.53 -5.54
CA PHE A 42 18.31 -6.99 -4.21
C PHE A 42 17.76 -8.43 -4.22
N VAL A 43 16.82 -8.75 -5.12
CA VAL A 43 16.25 -10.10 -5.24
C VAL A 43 17.33 -11.12 -5.59
N ARG A 44 18.22 -10.83 -6.57
CA ARG A 44 19.32 -11.74 -6.93
C ARG A 44 20.30 -11.98 -5.78
N ALA A 45 20.57 -10.95 -4.97
CA ALA A 45 21.51 -11.05 -3.86
C ALA A 45 20.95 -11.83 -2.66
N THR A 46 19.64 -11.80 -2.45
CA THR A 46 19.00 -12.32 -1.22
C THR A 46 18.10 -13.52 -1.45
N GLY A 47 17.71 -13.80 -2.69
CA GLY A 47 16.65 -14.77 -3.00
C GLY A 47 15.27 -14.34 -2.50
N TYR A 48 15.03 -13.04 -2.31
CA TYR A 48 13.78 -12.55 -1.73
C TYR A 48 12.57 -12.83 -2.62
N VAL A 49 11.57 -13.50 -2.05
CA VAL A 49 10.25 -13.71 -2.66
C VAL A 49 9.30 -12.65 -2.11
N THR A 50 8.71 -11.83 -2.97
CA THR A 50 7.82 -10.74 -2.55
C THR A 50 6.52 -11.24 -1.92
N THR A 51 5.84 -10.38 -1.16
CA THR A 51 4.52 -10.70 -0.62
C THR A 51 3.52 -11.09 -1.71
N ALA A 52 3.60 -10.47 -2.89
CA ALA A 52 2.73 -10.79 -4.03
C ALA A 52 2.98 -12.18 -4.59
N GLU A 53 4.20 -12.72 -4.50
CA GLU A 53 4.55 -14.06 -4.97
C GLU A 53 4.25 -15.17 -3.95
N ARG A 54 3.89 -14.80 -2.71
CA ARG A 54 3.56 -15.75 -1.66
C ARG A 54 2.06 -16.04 -1.64
N LYS A 55 1.70 -17.26 -1.26
CA LYS A 55 0.31 -17.60 -0.93
C LYS A 55 -0.13 -16.73 0.26
N PRO A 56 -1.23 -15.98 0.15
CA PRO A 56 -1.74 -15.21 1.27
C PRO A 56 -2.16 -16.13 2.41
N GLU A 57 -1.90 -15.70 3.64
CA GLU A 57 -2.27 -16.45 4.84
C GLU A 57 -3.49 -15.81 5.50
N TRP A 58 -4.52 -16.60 5.77
CA TRP A 58 -5.81 -16.09 6.27
C TRP A 58 -5.68 -15.30 7.57
N GLU A 59 -4.84 -15.78 8.49
CA GLU A 59 -4.63 -15.13 9.79
C GLU A 59 -4.01 -13.73 9.65
N THR A 60 -3.10 -13.57 8.67
CA THR A 60 -2.48 -12.28 8.35
C THR A 60 -3.42 -11.36 7.56
N LEU A 61 -4.34 -11.91 6.78
CA LEU A 61 -5.33 -11.15 6.01
C LEU A 61 -6.48 -10.62 6.86
N ARG A 62 -7.07 -11.47 7.72
CA ARG A 62 -8.30 -11.15 8.44
C ARG A 62 -8.19 -9.93 9.36
N VAL A 63 -6.99 -9.59 9.81
CA VAL A 63 -6.74 -8.41 10.67
C VAL A 63 -6.82 -7.09 9.90
N GLN A 64 -6.74 -7.14 8.56
CA GLN A 64 -6.83 -5.97 7.66
C GLN A 64 -8.23 -5.80 7.08
N LEU A 65 -9.13 -6.77 7.31
CA LEU A 65 -10.47 -6.81 6.76
C LEU A 65 -11.50 -6.36 7.81
N PRO A 66 -12.67 -5.85 7.39
CA PRO A 66 -13.76 -5.56 8.31
C PRO A 66 -14.15 -6.78 9.16
N PRO A 67 -14.54 -6.60 10.42
CA PRO A 67 -15.01 -7.68 11.27
C PRO A 67 -16.17 -8.46 10.61
N GLY A 68 -16.12 -9.79 10.69
CA GLY A 68 -17.15 -10.67 10.11
C GLY A 68 -16.94 -11.02 8.64
N THR A 69 -15.87 -10.55 8.00
CA THR A 69 -15.52 -10.96 6.63
C THR A 69 -15.27 -12.47 6.57
N PRO A 70 -16.00 -13.24 5.74
CA PRO A 70 -15.80 -14.67 5.62
C PRO A 70 -14.45 -14.98 4.95
N ARG A 71 -13.85 -16.12 5.31
CA ARG A 71 -12.62 -16.59 4.69
C ARG A 71 -12.86 -16.85 3.18
N PRO A 72 -12.04 -16.27 2.27
CA PRO A 72 -12.13 -16.57 0.85
C PRO A 72 -11.87 -18.06 0.56
N PRO A 73 -12.44 -18.61 -0.53
CA PRO A 73 -12.15 -19.97 -0.95
C PRO A 73 -10.66 -20.12 -1.30
N ASP A 74 -10.10 -21.32 -1.14
CA ASP A 74 -8.67 -21.56 -1.36
C ASP A 74 -8.24 -21.27 -2.82
N SER A 75 -9.17 -21.33 -3.79
CA SER A 75 -8.93 -20.93 -5.18
C SER A 75 -8.64 -19.43 -5.36
N ALA A 76 -9.12 -18.59 -4.45
CA ALA A 76 -8.81 -17.15 -4.41
C ALA A 76 -7.56 -16.85 -3.56
N MET A 77 -7.16 -17.78 -2.69
CA MET A 77 -6.01 -17.65 -1.80
C MET A 77 -4.73 -18.16 -2.49
N VAL A 78 -4.37 -17.54 -3.62
CA VAL A 78 -3.19 -17.90 -4.43
C VAL A 78 -2.18 -16.76 -4.47
N ALA A 79 -0.93 -17.06 -4.84
CA ALA A 79 0.06 -16.02 -5.14
C ALA A 79 -0.49 -15.07 -6.21
N GLY A 80 -0.34 -13.76 -5.99
CA GLY A 80 -0.95 -12.72 -6.82
C GLY A 80 -2.45 -12.47 -6.55
N GLY A 81 -3.11 -13.24 -5.67
CA GLY A 81 -4.53 -13.04 -5.36
C GLY A 81 -4.85 -11.69 -4.70
N MET A 82 -3.84 -10.99 -4.18
CA MET A 82 -3.96 -9.66 -3.57
C MET A 82 -3.60 -8.51 -4.52
N VAL A 83 -3.22 -8.78 -5.78
CA VAL A 83 -2.93 -7.70 -6.73
C VAL A 83 -4.17 -7.33 -7.53
N PHE A 84 -4.34 -6.04 -7.81
CA PHE A 84 -5.39 -5.56 -8.69
C PHE A 84 -5.13 -6.01 -10.12
N VAL A 85 -6.13 -6.63 -10.73
CA VAL A 85 -6.18 -6.85 -12.18
C VAL A 85 -7.03 -5.74 -12.77
N GLY A 86 -6.49 -5.02 -13.75
CA GLY A 86 -7.21 -3.92 -14.40
C GLY A 86 -8.57 -4.38 -14.95
N THR A 87 -9.57 -3.51 -14.86
CA THR A 87 -10.89 -3.76 -15.43
C THR A 87 -10.83 -3.74 -16.96
N ASN A 88 -11.65 -4.56 -17.61
CA ASN A 88 -11.80 -4.56 -19.07
C ASN A 88 -12.62 -3.36 -19.61
N ARG A 89 -13.06 -2.47 -18.72
CA ARG A 89 -13.87 -1.28 -19.01
C ARG A 89 -13.39 -0.09 -18.17
N PRO A 90 -13.62 1.15 -18.62
CA PRO A 90 -13.37 2.34 -17.81
C PRO A 90 -14.16 2.30 -16.50
N VAL A 91 -13.52 2.72 -15.41
CA VAL A 91 -14.15 2.90 -14.10
C VAL A 91 -14.17 4.39 -13.74
N PRO A 92 -15.22 4.89 -13.07
CA PRO A 92 -15.24 6.27 -12.58
C PRO A 92 -14.06 6.51 -11.64
N LEU A 93 -13.24 7.54 -11.92
CA LEU A 93 -12.05 7.85 -11.12
C LEU A 93 -12.35 8.74 -9.91
N GLN A 94 -13.61 9.16 -9.77
CA GLN A 94 -14.11 10.01 -8.68
C GLN A 94 -14.89 9.23 -7.62
N ASP A 95 -14.97 7.90 -7.78
CA ASP A 95 -15.61 6.99 -6.86
C ASP A 95 -14.53 6.19 -6.13
N TYR A 96 -14.21 6.61 -4.91
CA TYR A 96 -13.17 6.02 -4.05
C TYR A 96 -13.77 5.21 -2.89
N SER A 97 -15.06 4.85 -3.02
CA SER A 97 -15.87 4.13 -2.02
C SER A 97 -15.41 2.69 -1.79
#